data_AF-E9UTN6-F1
#
_entry.id   AF-E9UTN6-F1
#
_cell.length_a   1.000
_cell.length_b   1.000
_cell.length_c   1.000
_cell.angle_alpha   90.00
_cell.angle_beta   90.00
_cell.angle_gamma   90.00
#
_symmetry.space_group_name_H-M   'P 1'
#
loop_
_entity.id
_entity.type
_entity.pdbx_description
1 polymer ?
#
loop_
_entity_poly.entity_id
_entity_poly.type
_entity_poly.pdbx_seq_one_letter_code
_entity_poly.pdbx_strand_id
1 'polypeptide(L)'
;MKQLRVVVEAKDYEQAVAFYRDTLGLPEQAAFSGPGDAQVTILDAGRATLELANPAQHAYIDEVEVGRPVAGHVRVAFEVEDSAGVTSRLVEGGAALVAPPTRTPWESLNARLDGPADLHLSLFQELGEPVLAPDYPITTERLLLRPIDVERDLEDLHAYLSREDVCRYIPPVPKDRDALRESYAAWKRPSVLRREGEVLCLGVEHRDSGRLIGDVVLFWHSKEQRSGEIGYAFNPDFHGQGFATETARALLGLAFDGLGLHRVTARVDERNEASARVIERLGMRKEAVEREAEWFKGEWTTLVHYAMLEDEWR
;
A
#
# COMPACT_ATOMS: atom_id res chain seq x y z
N MET A 1 13.43 7.56 8.63
CA MET A 1 12.65 8.81 8.50
C MET A 1 11.20 8.49 8.86
N LYS A 2 10.56 9.20 9.81
CA LYS A 2 9.18 8.89 10.27
C LYS A 2 8.10 9.72 9.58
N GLN A 3 8.44 10.90 9.07
CA GLN A 3 7.55 11.81 8.35
C GLN A 3 8.41 12.77 7.49
N LEU A 4 7.90 13.18 6.33
CA LEU A 4 8.39 14.31 5.54
C LEU A 4 7.31 15.41 5.59
N ARG A 5 7.69 16.65 5.93
CA ARG A 5 6.79 17.81 5.90
C ARG A 5 7.30 18.82 4.89
N VAL A 6 6.45 19.22 3.96
CA VAL A 6 6.69 20.34 3.04
C VAL A 6 5.92 21.53 3.59
N VAL A 7 6.64 22.57 4.02
CA VAL A 7 6.04 23.81 4.53
C VAL A 7 6.27 24.89 3.49
N VAL A 8 5.18 25.52 3.05
CA VAL A 8 5.20 26.63 2.08
C VAL A 8 4.54 27.85 2.68
N GLU A 9 5.03 29.03 2.32
CA GLU A 9 4.43 30.31 2.70
C GLU A 9 3.30 30.64 1.72
N ALA A 10 2.07 30.74 2.22
CA ALA A 10 0.91 31.16 1.44
C ALA A 10 0.58 32.63 1.73
N LYS A 11 0.68 33.50 0.71
CA LYS A 11 0.30 34.92 0.85
C LYS A 11 -1.21 35.08 1.09
N ASP A 12 -2.01 34.22 0.49
CA ASP A 12 -3.45 34.07 0.75
C ASP A 12 -3.69 32.70 1.40
N TYR A 13 -3.71 32.70 2.74
CA TYR A 13 -3.79 31.49 3.54
C TYR A 13 -5.14 30.76 3.37
N GLU A 14 -6.25 31.50 3.42
CA GLU A 14 -7.58 30.92 3.33
C GLU A 14 -7.83 30.29 1.95
N GLN A 15 -7.40 30.98 0.88
CA GLN A 15 -7.48 30.43 -0.47
C GLN A 15 -6.66 29.14 -0.61
N ALA A 16 -5.43 29.13 -0.10
CA ALA A 16 -4.57 27.96 -0.18
C ALA A 16 -5.18 26.77 0.59
N VAL A 17 -5.67 26.98 1.81
CA VAL A 17 -6.32 25.92 2.60
C VAL A 17 -7.55 25.38 1.88
N ALA A 18 -8.45 26.25 1.39
CA ALA A 18 -9.64 25.82 0.66
C ALA A 18 -9.27 25.04 -0.63
N PHE A 19 -8.24 25.49 -1.35
CA PHE A 19 -7.77 24.79 -2.53
C PHE A 19 -7.25 23.39 -2.20
N TYR A 20 -6.32 23.26 -1.26
CA TYR A 20 -5.68 21.98 -0.98
C TYR A 20 -6.59 21.00 -0.21
N ARG A 21 -7.40 21.50 0.73
CA ARG A 21 -8.30 20.66 1.53
C ARG A 21 -9.57 20.33 0.77
N ASP A 22 -10.24 21.35 0.21
CA ASP A 22 -11.62 21.19 -0.28
C ASP A 22 -11.66 20.90 -1.79
N THR A 23 -10.72 21.44 -2.57
CA THR A 23 -10.67 21.22 -4.03
C THR A 23 -9.81 20.00 -4.40
N LEU A 24 -8.57 19.94 -3.91
CA LEU A 24 -7.69 18.79 -4.12
C LEU A 24 -8.10 17.59 -3.25
N GLY A 25 -8.71 17.84 -2.08
CA GLY A 25 -9.26 16.79 -1.23
C GLY A 25 -8.28 16.23 -0.20
N LEU A 26 -7.24 16.98 0.19
CA LEU A 26 -6.29 16.49 1.19
C LEU A 26 -6.93 16.49 2.60
N PRO A 27 -6.86 15.38 3.35
CA PRO A 27 -7.38 15.32 4.72
C PRO A 27 -6.66 16.29 5.64
N GLU A 28 -7.41 17.05 6.44
CA GLU A 28 -6.84 17.90 7.50
C GLU A 28 -6.45 17.05 8.71
N GLN A 29 -5.18 17.13 9.11
CA GLN A 29 -4.64 16.41 10.27
C GLN A 29 -4.70 17.26 11.54
N ALA A 30 -4.31 18.54 11.43
CA ALA A 30 -4.37 19.50 12.51
C ALA A 30 -4.28 20.93 11.98
N ALA A 31 -4.88 21.88 12.69
CA ALA A 31 -4.75 23.30 12.44
C ALA A 31 -4.39 24.04 13.73
N PHE A 32 -3.50 25.03 13.63
CA PHE A 32 -3.03 25.82 14.77
C PHE A 32 -3.08 27.32 14.45
N SER A 33 -3.45 28.11 15.44
CA SER A 33 -3.42 29.58 15.40
C SER A 33 -2.49 30.13 16.49
N GLY A 34 -1.75 31.20 16.20
CA GLY A 34 -0.81 31.85 17.10
C GLY A 34 -1.04 33.35 17.24
N PRO A 35 -0.16 34.05 17.98
CA PRO A 35 -0.21 35.50 18.13
C PRO A 35 -0.09 36.23 16.77
N GLY A 36 -0.80 37.35 16.62
CA GLY A 36 -0.68 38.23 15.45
C GLY A 36 -1.11 37.59 14.13
N ASP A 37 -2.30 37.00 14.10
CA ASP A 37 -2.92 36.35 12.92
C ASP A 37 -2.12 35.19 12.31
N ALA A 38 -1.13 34.65 13.02
CA ALA A 38 -0.35 33.51 12.57
C ALA A 38 -1.21 32.25 12.48
N GLN A 39 -1.17 31.55 11.34
CA GLN A 39 -1.94 30.32 11.10
C GLN A 39 -1.10 29.27 10.37
N VAL A 40 -1.33 27.99 10.68
CA VAL A 40 -0.78 26.84 9.94
C VAL A 40 -1.77 25.69 9.94
N THR A 41 -1.98 25.08 8.77
CA THR A 41 -2.75 23.85 8.60
C THR A 41 -1.82 22.74 8.12
N ILE A 42 -1.96 21.56 8.73
CA ILE A 42 -1.26 20.34 8.33
C ILE A 42 -2.26 19.48 7.57
N LEU A 43 -2.03 19.31 6.28
CA LEU A 43 -2.80 18.44 5.40
C LEU A 43 -2.01 17.16 5.13
N ASP A 44 -2.69 16.02 5.07
CA ASP A 44 -2.09 14.74 4.72
C ASP A 44 -2.00 14.58 3.19
N ALA A 45 -0.79 14.38 2.70
CA ALA A 45 -0.48 14.11 1.30
C ALA A 45 -0.06 12.64 1.08
N GLY A 46 -0.46 11.74 1.97
CA GLY A 46 -0.11 10.32 1.92
C GLY A 46 1.40 10.07 2.08
N ARG A 47 1.91 9.03 1.42
CA ARG A 47 3.35 8.75 1.39
C ARG A 47 4.04 9.68 0.40
N ALA A 48 4.72 10.69 0.91
CA ALA A 48 5.55 11.57 0.09
C ALA A 48 6.88 10.91 -0.29
N THR A 49 7.18 10.88 -1.60
CA THR A 49 8.50 10.51 -2.12
C THR A 49 9.29 11.79 -2.39
N LEU A 50 10.54 11.84 -1.95
CA LEU A 50 11.46 12.92 -2.32
C LEU A 50 12.16 12.55 -3.63
N GLU A 51 11.77 13.21 -4.71
CA GLU A 51 12.44 13.07 -6.02
C GLU A 51 13.51 14.15 -6.18
N LEU A 52 14.75 13.71 -6.38
CA LEU A 52 15.87 14.58 -6.72
C LEU A 52 16.30 14.29 -8.16
N ALA A 53 15.98 15.21 -9.06
CA ALA A 53 16.40 15.14 -10.45
C ALA A 53 17.52 16.14 -10.73
N ASN A 54 18.47 15.75 -11.57
CA ASN A 54 19.47 16.69 -12.07
C ASN A 54 18.84 17.61 -13.15
N PRO A 55 19.50 18.71 -13.53
CA PRO A 55 18.94 19.63 -14.52
C PRO A 55 18.59 19.00 -15.88
N ALA A 56 19.36 18.01 -16.34
CA ALA A 56 19.09 17.32 -17.60
C ALA A 56 17.81 16.46 -17.52
N GLN A 57 17.60 15.77 -16.39
CA GLN A 57 16.39 14.99 -16.13
C GLN A 57 15.16 15.89 -15.98
N HIS A 58 15.30 17.04 -15.30
CA HIS A 58 14.24 18.05 -15.25
C HIS A 58 13.85 18.55 -16.64
N ALA A 59 14.83 18.94 -17.46
CA ALA A 59 14.59 19.41 -18.82
C ALA A 59 13.93 18.34 -19.71
N TYR A 60 14.33 17.08 -19.57
CA TYR A 60 13.70 15.97 -20.28
C TYR A 60 12.23 15.77 -19.88
N ILE A 61 11.92 15.82 -18.58
CA ILE A 61 10.54 15.72 -18.08
C ILE A 61 9.69 16.90 -18.58
N ASP A 62 10.22 18.12 -18.52
CA ASP A 62 9.52 19.33 -18.99
C ASP A 62 9.25 19.27 -20.50
N GLU A 63 10.20 18.79 -21.30
CA GLU A 63 10.01 18.59 -22.74
C GLU A 63 8.91 17.57 -23.02
N VAL A 64 8.91 16.45 -22.30
CA VAL A 64 7.90 15.39 -22.46
C VAL A 64 6.51 15.85 -22.04
N GLU A 65 6.40 16.52 -20.89
CA GLU A 65 5.11 16.81 -20.28
C GLU A 65 4.53 18.18 -20.65
N VAL A 66 5.38 19.15 -20.98
CA VAL A 66 5.01 20.55 -21.26
C VAL A 66 5.46 21.02 -22.64
N GLY A 67 6.49 20.40 -23.23
CA GLY A 67 7.10 20.81 -24.50
C GLY A 67 7.95 22.08 -24.40
N ARG A 68 8.26 22.53 -23.18
CA ARG A 68 9.15 23.66 -22.89
C ARG A 68 9.58 23.64 -21.42
N PRO A 69 10.75 24.22 -21.07
CA PRO A 69 11.15 24.37 -19.68
C PRO A 69 10.15 25.18 -18.86
N VAL A 70 9.86 24.73 -17.64
CA VAL A 70 9.03 25.45 -16.67
C VAL A 70 9.86 25.77 -15.43
N ALA A 71 9.77 27.01 -14.93
CA ALA A 71 10.48 27.42 -13.73
C ALA A 71 9.78 26.88 -12.47
N GLY A 72 10.55 26.54 -11.42
CA GLY A 72 10.03 26.16 -10.10
C GLY A 72 11.11 25.62 -9.17
N HIS A 73 11.20 26.12 -7.93
CA HIS A 73 12.22 25.68 -6.97
C HIS A 73 11.83 24.39 -6.21
N VAL A 74 10.54 24.17 -6.02
CA VAL A 74 9.97 22.99 -5.37
C VAL A 74 8.73 22.56 -6.15
N ARG A 75 8.68 21.29 -6.50
CA ARG A 75 7.61 20.67 -7.27
C ARG A 75 7.00 19.55 -6.46
N VAL A 76 5.69 19.59 -6.28
CA VAL A 76 4.96 18.59 -5.50
C VAL A 76 4.14 17.75 -6.48
N ALA A 77 4.26 16.43 -6.38
CA ALA A 77 3.53 15.49 -7.22
C ALA A 77 2.48 14.74 -6.39
N PHE A 78 1.27 14.64 -6.92
CA PHE A 78 0.16 13.91 -6.33
C PHE A 78 -0.30 12.83 -7.31
N GLU A 79 -0.33 11.58 -6.84
CA GLU A 79 -0.95 10.47 -7.56
C GLU A 79 -2.47 10.55 -7.42
N VAL A 80 -3.20 10.45 -8.52
CA VAL A 80 -4.67 10.49 -8.55
C VAL A 80 -5.24 9.41 -9.47
N GLU A 81 -6.46 8.94 -9.18
CA GLU A 81 -7.11 7.89 -9.98
C GLU A 81 -7.59 8.38 -11.36
N ASP A 82 -7.97 9.66 -11.44
CA ASP A 82 -8.42 10.33 -12.68
C ASP A 82 -7.70 11.67 -12.82
N SER A 83 -6.56 11.66 -13.52
CA SER A 83 -5.74 12.85 -13.72
C SER A 83 -6.49 13.93 -14.51
N ALA A 84 -7.34 13.55 -15.47
CA ALA A 84 -8.09 14.50 -16.29
C ALA A 84 -9.22 15.19 -15.50
N GLY A 85 -10.02 14.42 -14.77
CA GLY A 85 -11.10 14.95 -13.94
C GLY A 85 -10.57 15.81 -12.80
N VAL A 86 -9.49 15.38 -12.12
CA VAL A 86 -8.87 16.18 -11.04
C VAL A 86 -8.25 17.46 -11.60
N THR A 87 -7.55 17.40 -12.74
CA THR A 87 -7.00 18.61 -13.39
C THR A 87 -8.09 19.64 -13.65
N SER A 88 -9.23 19.20 -14.20
CA SER A 88 -10.36 20.09 -14.49
C SER A 88 -10.88 20.77 -13.21
N ARG A 89 -11.07 19.99 -12.13
CA ARG A 89 -11.49 20.52 -10.82
C ARG A 89 -10.48 21.50 -10.22
N LEU A 90 -9.18 21.25 -10.33
CA LEU A 90 -8.16 22.17 -9.80
C LEU A 90 -8.12 23.48 -10.56
N VAL A 91 -8.29 23.45 -11.89
CA VAL A 91 -8.36 24.67 -12.70
C VAL A 91 -9.59 25.50 -12.33
N GLU A 92 -10.75 24.85 -12.14
CA GLU A 92 -11.96 25.52 -11.64
C GLU A 92 -11.78 26.09 -10.22
N GLY A 93 -10.99 25.41 -9.39
CA GLY A 93 -10.60 25.86 -8.04
C GLY A 93 -9.53 26.96 -8.02
N GLY A 94 -9.06 27.44 -9.18
CA GLY A 94 -8.16 28.59 -9.28
C GLY A 94 -6.70 28.26 -9.57
N ALA A 95 -6.34 27.01 -9.87
CA ALA A 95 -5.01 26.67 -10.38
C ALA A 95 -4.83 27.15 -11.83
N ALA A 96 -3.63 27.63 -12.17
CA ALA A 96 -3.29 27.93 -13.56
C ALA A 96 -2.79 26.66 -14.26
N LEU A 97 -3.42 26.27 -15.37
CA LEU A 97 -2.99 25.12 -16.15
C LEU A 97 -1.68 25.45 -16.89
N VAL A 98 -0.64 24.66 -16.64
CA VAL A 98 0.65 24.76 -17.33
C VAL A 98 0.72 23.76 -18.48
N ALA A 99 0.28 22.52 -18.24
CA ALA A 99 0.14 21.50 -19.28
C ALA A 99 -1.07 20.59 -18.98
N PRO A 100 -1.88 20.27 -20.00
CA PRO A 100 -2.98 19.34 -19.85
C PRO A 100 -2.47 17.91 -19.56
N PRO A 101 -3.35 16.99 -19.10
CA PRO A 101 -3.00 15.59 -18.93
C PRO A 101 -2.35 15.01 -20.20
N THR A 102 -1.08 14.65 -20.08
CA THR A 102 -0.21 14.22 -21.18
C THR A 102 0.35 12.84 -20.86
N ARG A 103 0.22 11.90 -21.81
CA ARG A 103 0.73 10.54 -21.63
C ARG A 103 2.25 10.53 -21.75
N THR A 104 2.92 10.00 -20.75
CA THR A 104 4.37 9.94 -20.65
C THR A 104 4.92 8.63 -21.21
N PRO A 105 6.23 8.55 -21.52
CA PRO A 105 6.91 7.31 -21.90
C PRO A 105 6.95 6.24 -20.80
N TRP A 106 6.76 6.60 -19.54
CA TRP A 106 6.72 5.69 -18.39
C TRP A 106 5.29 5.28 -18.03
N GLU A 107 4.40 5.27 -19.01
CA GLU A 107 3.02 4.83 -18.87
C GLU A 107 2.27 5.52 -17.74
N SER A 108 2.34 6.86 -17.68
CA SER A 108 1.51 7.67 -16.78
C SER A 108 0.82 8.81 -17.53
N LEU A 109 -0.26 9.35 -16.97
CA LEU A 109 -0.97 10.53 -17.45
C LEU A 109 -0.70 11.70 -16.51
N ASN A 110 0.15 12.63 -16.94
CA ASN A 110 0.67 13.69 -16.09
C ASN A 110 0.07 15.05 -16.50
N ALA A 111 -0.39 15.84 -15.54
CA ALA A 111 -0.81 17.22 -15.74
C ALA A 111 0.04 18.17 -14.89
N ARG A 112 0.27 19.37 -15.41
CA ARG A 112 1.07 20.41 -14.75
C ARG A 112 0.21 21.62 -14.45
N LEU A 113 0.26 22.07 -13.21
CA LEU A 113 -0.49 23.24 -12.76
C LEU A 113 0.35 24.09 -11.82
N ASP A 114 0.10 25.39 -11.81
CA ASP A 114 0.56 26.29 -10.77
C ASP A 114 -0.59 26.50 -9.79
N GLY A 115 -0.40 26.05 -8.55
CA GLY A 115 -1.39 26.17 -7.48
C GLY A 115 -1.13 27.38 -6.58
N PRO A 116 -2.07 27.69 -5.67
CA PRO A 116 -1.86 28.69 -4.63
C PRO A 116 -0.59 28.43 -3.80
N ALA A 117 -0.03 29.49 -3.22
CA ALA A 117 1.25 29.47 -2.49
C ALA A 117 2.48 29.21 -3.37
N ASP A 118 2.44 29.62 -4.64
CA ASP A 118 3.53 29.52 -5.60
C ASP A 118 4.07 28.07 -5.77
N LEU A 119 3.19 27.09 -5.60
CA LEU A 119 3.53 25.67 -5.70
C LEU A 119 3.33 25.16 -7.13
N HIS A 120 4.40 24.61 -7.70
CA HIS A 120 4.32 23.86 -8.95
C HIS A 120 3.83 22.44 -8.68
N LEU A 121 2.67 22.12 -9.23
CA LEU A 121 1.96 20.87 -9.01
C LEU A 121 2.13 19.93 -10.21
N SER A 122 2.27 18.65 -9.90
CA SER A 122 2.15 17.55 -10.86
C SER A 122 1.02 16.67 -10.40
N LEU A 123 -0.01 16.50 -11.21
CA LEU A 123 -0.93 15.38 -11.03
C LEU A 123 -0.43 14.25 -11.91
N PHE A 124 -0.36 13.04 -11.39
CA PHE A 124 -0.07 11.87 -12.22
C PHE A 124 -1.04 10.74 -11.93
N GLN A 125 -1.40 10.02 -12.97
CA GLN A 125 -2.16 8.78 -12.91
C GLN A 125 -1.33 7.72 -13.60
N GLU A 126 -1.02 6.61 -12.93
CA GLU A 126 -0.38 5.47 -13.57
C GLU A 126 -1.34 4.86 -14.62
N LEU A 127 -0.87 4.73 -15.85
CA LEU A 127 -1.59 4.17 -17.00
C LEU A 127 -1.09 2.75 -17.28
N GLY A 128 -1.52 1.80 -16.45
CA GLY A 128 -1.34 0.37 -16.71
C GLY A 128 -2.55 -0.40 -16.21
N GLU A 129 -2.97 -1.42 -16.94
CA GLU A 129 -3.90 -2.38 -16.34
C GLU A 129 -3.20 -3.04 -15.15
N PRO A 130 -3.89 -3.18 -14.00
CA PRO A 130 -3.34 -3.91 -12.89
C PRO A 130 -2.94 -5.31 -13.35
N VAL A 131 -1.68 -5.68 -13.11
CA VAL A 131 -1.13 -7.00 -13.46
C VAL A 131 -1.89 -8.09 -12.71
N LEU A 132 -2.36 -7.80 -11.50
CA LEU A 132 -3.34 -8.62 -10.81
C LEU A 132 -4.45 -7.74 -10.23
N ALA A 133 -5.66 -7.89 -10.76
CA ALA A 133 -6.88 -7.35 -10.17
C ALA A 133 -7.94 -8.46 -10.05
N PRO A 134 -8.00 -9.16 -8.91
CA PRO A 134 -8.99 -10.20 -8.70
C PRO A 134 -10.40 -9.61 -8.59
N ASP A 135 -11.38 -10.33 -9.13
CA ASP A 135 -12.79 -10.05 -8.87
C ASP A 135 -13.14 -10.48 -7.43
N TYR A 136 -13.53 -9.52 -6.60
CA TYR A 136 -13.83 -9.78 -5.19
C TYR A 136 -15.32 -10.02 -4.92
N PRO A 137 -15.65 -10.87 -3.93
CA PRO A 137 -14.72 -11.68 -3.13
C PRO A 137 -14.22 -12.92 -3.90
N ILE A 138 -12.95 -13.27 -3.69
CA ILE A 138 -12.45 -14.58 -4.13
C ILE A 138 -13.06 -15.62 -3.20
N THR A 139 -13.84 -16.54 -3.77
CA THR A 139 -14.61 -17.52 -3.01
C THR A 139 -13.87 -18.85 -2.98
N THR A 140 -13.70 -19.40 -1.78
CA THR A 140 -13.28 -20.78 -1.56
C THR A 140 -14.46 -21.60 -1.02
N GLU A 141 -14.22 -22.84 -0.60
CA GLU A 141 -15.27 -23.69 -0.03
C GLU A 141 -15.96 -23.03 1.18
N ARG A 142 -15.17 -22.46 2.10
CA ARG A 142 -15.65 -21.95 3.39
C ARG A 142 -15.34 -20.48 3.63
N LEU A 143 -14.56 -19.84 2.75
CA LEU A 143 -14.01 -18.50 2.98
C LEU A 143 -14.29 -17.55 1.81
N LEU A 144 -14.27 -16.27 2.13
CA LEU A 144 -14.29 -15.15 1.19
C LEU A 144 -13.02 -14.32 1.43
N LEU A 145 -12.16 -14.21 0.42
CA LEU A 145 -11.00 -13.33 0.46
C LEU A 145 -11.36 -12.02 -0.22
N ARG A 146 -11.25 -10.90 0.51
CA ARG A 146 -11.67 -9.58 0.03
C ARG A 146 -10.84 -8.45 0.62
N PRO A 147 -10.89 -7.23 0.06
CA PRO A 147 -10.33 -6.05 0.71
C PRO A 147 -10.92 -5.88 2.12
N ILE A 148 -10.05 -5.49 3.05
CA ILE A 148 -10.43 -5.21 4.43
C ILE A 148 -11.16 -3.87 4.45
N ASP A 149 -12.36 -3.86 5.02
CA ASP A 149 -13.11 -2.65 5.33
C ASP A 149 -12.89 -2.37 6.81
N VAL A 150 -12.05 -1.37 7.10
CA VAL A 150 -11.65 -1.10 8.50
C VAL A 150 -12.84 -0.74 9.38
N GLU A 151 -13.87 -0.07 8.86
CA GLU A 151 -15.04 0.33 9.66
C GLU A 151 -15.91 -0.89 10.00
N ARG A 152 -16.03 -1.82 9.05
CA ARG A 152 -16.75 -3.08 9.27
C ARG A 152 -15.95 -4.08 10.12
N ASP A 153 -14.65 -4.20 9.87
CA ASP A 153 -13.84 -5.32 10.30
C ASP A 153 -13.02 -5.05 11.58
N LEU A 154 -13.04 -3.81 12.11
CA LEU A 154 -12.17 -3.40 13.22
C LEU A 154 -12.21 -4.33 14.44
N GLU A 155 -13.39 -4.74 14.88
CA GLU A 155 -13.52 -5.58 16.07
C GLU A 155 -12.95 -6.98 15.86
N ASP A 156 -13.14 -7.54 14.67
CA ASP A 156 -12.59 -8.85 14.32
C ASP A 156 -11.06 -8.77 14.11
N LEU A 157 -10.55 -7.71 13.48
CA LEU A 157 -9.10 -7.42 13.39
C LEU A 157 -8.48 -7.34 14.80
N HIS A 158 -9.08 -6.53 15.67
CA HIS A 158 -8.60 -6.35 17.04
C HIS A 158 -8.63 -7.65 17.83
N ALA A 159 -9.60 -8.54 17.59
CA ALA A 159 -9.74 -9.81 18.31
C ALA A 159 -8.50 -10.72 18.22
N TYR A 160 -7.74 -10.66 17.12
CA TYR A 160 -6.50 -11.43 16.98
C TYR A 160 -5.22 -10.58 17.01
N LEU A 161 -5.25 -9.33 16.53
CA LEU A 161 -4.08 -8.44 16.52
C LEU A 161 -3.76 -7.82 17.90
N SER A 162 -4.65 -7.94 18.87
CA SER A 162 -4.35 -7.61 20.28
C SER A 162 -3.64 -8.73 21.03
N ARG A 163 -3.61 -9.95 20.49
CA ARG A 163 -3.08 -11.12 21.18
C ARG A 163 -1.58 -11.32 20.94
N GLU A 164 -0.84 -11.60 22.00
CA GLU A 164 0.61 -11.79 21.92
C GLU A 164 1.01 -13.07 21.17
N ASP A 165 0.22 -14.14 21.30
CA ASP A 165 0.48 -15.42 20.62
C ASP A 165 0.42 -15.31 19.09
N VAL A 166 -0.42 -14.42 18.57
CA VAL A 166 -0.48 -14.08 17.14
C VAL A 166 0.60 -13.06 16.79
N CYS A 167 0.64 -11.95 17.52
CA CYS A 167 1.51 -10.82 17.21
C CYS A 167 2.99 -11.17 17.35
N ARG A 168 3.38 -12.17 18.14
CA ARG A 168 4.77 -12.61 18.30
C ARG A 168 5.51 -12.79 16.97
N TYR A 169 4.84 -13.28 15.93
CA TYR A 169 5.46 -13.68 14.65
C TYR A 169 5.22 -12.74 13.48
N ILE A 170 4.47 -11.65 13.66
CA ILE A 170 4.18 -10.67 12.61
C ILE A 170 4.74 -9.30 12.96
N PRO A 171 5.01 -8.41 11.98
CA PRO A 171 5.49 -7.07 12.23
C PRO A 171 4.66 -6.33 13.31
N PRO A 172 5.25 -5.38 14.05
CA PRO A 172 4.52 -4.64 15.08
C PRO A 172 3.22 -4.04 14.54
N VAL A 173 2.11 -4.37 15.19
CA VAL A 173 0.78 -3.82 14.93
C VAL A 173 0.29 -3.09 16.17
N PRO A 174 -0.48 -1.99 16.02
CA PRO A 174 -1.12 -1.34 17.16
C PRO A 174 -2.08 -2.30 17.87
N LYS A 175 -1.99 -2.35 19.20
CA LYS A 175 -2.91 -3.16 20.04
C LYS A 175 -4.17 -2.40 20.42
N ASP A 176 -4.11 -1.07 20.42
CA ASP A 176 -5.24 -0.20 20.71
C ASP A 176 -6.13 -0.06 19.47
N ARG A 177 -7.45 0.02 19.67
CA ARG A 177 -8.45 0.06 18.58
C ARG A 177 -8.33 1.30 17.72
N ASP A 178 -8.14 2.47 18.33
CA ASP A 178 -8.11 3.73 17.60
C ASP A 178 -6.82 3.80 16.79
N ALA A 179 -5.69 3.43 17.40
CA ALA A 179 -4.42 3.32 16.70
C ALA A 179 -4.44 2.25 15.59
N LEU A 180 -5.17 1.14 15.77
CA LEU A 180 -5.35 0.11 14.74
C LEU A 180 -6.17 0.65 13.57
N ARG A 181 -7.29 1.34 13.85
CA ARG A 181 -8.13 1.99 12.84
C ARG A 181 -7.31 2.99 12.03
N GLU A 182 -6.58 3.89 12.69
CA GLU A 182 -5.70 4.86 12.04
C GLU A 182 -4.63 4.17 11.18
N SER A 183 -3.99 3.12 11.70
CA SER A 183 -2.97 2.38 10.96
C SER A 183 -3.54 1.67 9.72
N TYR A 184 -4.77 1.15 9.79
CA TYR A 184 -5.42 0.48 8.66
C TYR A 184 -6.01 1.47 7.65
N ALA A 185 -6.43 2.66 8.09
CA ALA A 185 -6.88 3.75 7.21
C ALA A 185 -5.70 4.43 6.49
N ALA A 186 -4.59 4.64 7.18
CA ALA A 186 -3.41 5.33 6.63
C ALA A 186 -2.60 4.45 5.66
N TRP A 187 -2.64 3.13 5.83
CA TRP A 187 -1.93 2.23 4.94
C TRP A 187 -2.82 1.89 3.74
N LYS A 188 -2.52 2.48 2.57
CA LYS A 188 -3.01 1.93 1.29
C LYS A 188 -2.63 0.45 1.29
N ARG A 189 -3.62 -0.41 1.46
CA ARG A 189 -3.55 -1.87 1.34
C ARG A 189 -4.04 -2.17 -0.06
N PRO A 190 -3.15 -2.24 -1.07
CA PRO A 190 -3.57 -2.48 -2.42
C PRO A 190 -4.42 -3.76 -2.45
N SER A 191 -5.62 -3.64 -2.99
CA SER A 191 -6.47 -4.78 -3.37
C SER A 191 -6.16 -5.25 -4.80
N VAL A 192 -5.21 -4.60 -5.46
CA VAL A 192 -4.73 -4.92 -6.80
C VAL A 192 -3.22 -4.67 -6.84
N LEU A 193 -2.51 -5.35 -7.73
CA LEU A 193 -1.08 -5.16 -7.96
C LEU A 193 -0.84 -4.56 -9.34
N ARG A 194 -0.17 -3.43 -9.38
CA ARG A 194 0.20 -2.71 -10.61
C ARG A 194 1.69 -2.79 -10.87
N ARG A 195 2.50 -2.72 -9.82
CA ARG A 195 3.97 -2.68 -9.92
C ARG A 195 4.66 -3.64 -8.95
N GLU A 196 5.86 -4.03 -9.35
CA GLU A 196 6.80 -4.73 -8.49
C GLU A 196 7.00 -3.94 -7.18
N GLY A 197 7.13 -4.66 -6.06
CA GLY A 197 7.26 -4.10 -4.72
C GLY A 197 5.92 -3.80 -4.02
N GLU A 198 4.79 -3.86 -4.72
CA GLU A 198 3.47 -3.80 -4.10
C GLU A 198 3.11 -5.09 -3.36
N VAL A 199 2.18 -4.94 -2.41
CA VAL A 199 1.72 -6.03 -1.55
C VAL A 199 0.21 -6.09 -1.65
N LEU A 200 -0.32 -7.24 -2.05
CA LEU A 200 -1.75 -7.49 -2.04
C LEU A 200 -2.14 -7.86 -0.62
N CYS A 201 -3.08 -7.13 -0.03
CA CYS A 201 -3.55 -7.38 1.35
C CYS A 201 -5.05 -7.68 1.35
N LEU A 202 -5.44 -8.88 1.78
CA LEU A 202 -6.83 -9.30 1.81
C LEU A 202 -7.23 -9.82 3.18
N GLY A 203 -8.44 -9.48 3.60
CA GLY A 203 -9.12 -10.06 4.73
C GLY A 203 -9.72 -11.41 4.37
N VAL A 204 -9.77 -12.32 5.34
CA VAL A 204 -10.34 -13.66 5.22
C VAL A 204 -11.62 -13.73 6.03
N GLU A 205 -12.76 -13.70 5.36
CA GLU A 205 -14.08 -13.78 5.98
C GLU A 205 -14.59 -15.22 5.96
N HIS A 206 -15.03 -15.72 7.12
CA HIS A 206 -15.65 -17.03 7.24
C HIS A 206 -17.12 -16.97 6.81
N ARG A 207 -17.50 -17.74 5.78
CA ARG A 207 -18.80 -17.63 5.09
C ARG A 207 -20.00 -17.79 6.01
N ASP A 208 -19.95 -18.75 6.94
CA ASP A 208 -21.11 -19.07 7.77
C ASP A 208 -21.32 -18.05 8.89
N SER A 209 -20.24 -17.49 9.45
CA SER A 209 -20.34 -16.53 10.55
C SER A 209 -20.31 -15.07 10.09
N GLY A 210 -19.90 -14.78 8.86
CA GLY A 210 -19.71 -13.43 8.34
C GLY A 210 -18.61 -12.63 9.04
N ARG A 211 -17.74 -13.33 9.79
CA ARG A 211 -16.68 -12.75 10.62
C ARG A 211 -15.37 -12.73 9.87
N LEU A 212 -14.58 -11.68 10.06
CA LEU A 212 -13.21 -11.66 9.61
C LEU A 212 -12.37 -12.51 10.57
N ILE A 213 -11.72 -13.56 10.06
CA ILE A 213 -11.00 -14.54 10.88
C ILE A 213 -9.47 -14.50 10.67
N GLY A 214 -8.99 -13.63 9.80
CA GLY A 214 -7.59 -13.45 9.50
C GLY A 214 -7.37 -12.51 8.33
N ASP A 215 -6.10 -12.32 8.00
CA ASP A 215 -5.65 -11.56 6.85
C ASP A 215 -4.45 -12.24 6.19
N VAL A 216 -4.29 -11.97 4.90
CA VAL A 216 -3.21 -12.51 4.08
C VAL A 216 -2.53 -11.42 3.27
N VAL A 217 -1.26 -11.68 2.96
CA VAL A 217 -0.41 -10.80 2.18
C VAL A 217 0.30 -11.59 1.09
N LEU A 218 0.31 -11.05 -0.12
CA LEU A 218 1.16 -11.51 -1.23
C LEU A 218 2.07 -10.35 -1.65
N PHE A 219 3.36 -10.49 -1.37
CA PHE A 219 4.40 -9.57 -1.78
C PHE A 219 4.84 -9.89 -3.21
N TRP A 220 4.76 -8.93 -4.12
CA TRP A 220 5.35 -9.09 -5.45
C TRP A 220 6.80 -8.59 -5.43
N HIS A 221 7.74 -9.53 -5.36
CA HIS A 221 9.16 -9.19 -5.22
C HIS A 221 9.85 -8.85 -6.53
N SER A 222 9.58 -9.61 -7.59
CA SER A 222 10.20 -9.37 -8.88
C SER A 222 9.33 -9.75 -10.06
N LYS A 223 9.19 -8.84 -11.03
CA LYS A 223 8.61 -9.10 -12.35
C LYS A 223 9.58 -9.91 -13.21
N GLU A 224 10.86 -9.54 -13.24
CA GLU A 224 11.88 -10.22 -14.05
C GLU A 224 12.13 -11.65 -13.57
N GLN A 225 12.33 -11.84 -12.26
CA GLN A 225 12.56 -13.17 -11.67
C GLN A 225 11.26 -13.95 -11.45
N ARG A 226 10.10 -13.32 -11.73
CA ARG A 226 8.76 -13.88 -11.51
C ARG A 226 8.64 -14.44 -10.09
N SER A 227 8.94 -13.63 -9.08
CA SER A 227 9.00 -14.09 -7.69
C SER A 227 8.16 -13.25 -6.73
N GLY A 228 7.72 -13.90 -5.65
CA GLY A 228 6.92 -13.28 -4.59
C GLY A 228 6.94 -14.09 -3.30
N GLU A 229 6.34 -13.53 -2.26
CA GLU A 229 6.25 -14.14 -0.94
C GLU A 229 4.81 -14.09 -0.42
N ILE A 230 4.39 -15.13 0.27
CA ILE A 230 3.10 -15.16 0.96
C ILE A 230 3.26 -15.10 2.47
N GLY A 231 2.30 -14.45 3.12
CA GLY A 231 2.17 -14.40 4.57
C GLY A 231 0.70 -14.37 4.98
N TYR A 232 0.43 -14.76 6.23
CA TYR A 232 -0.92 -14.76 6.77
C TYR A 232 -0.92 -14.69 8.30
N ALA A 233 -1.99 -14.15 8.85
CA ALA A 233 -2.30 -14.15 10.28
C ALA A 233 -3.76 -14.58 10.47
N PHE A 234 -4.01 -15.44 11.46
CA PHE A 234 -5.34 -15.97 11.73
C PHE A 234 -5.69 -15.90 13.20
N ASN A 235 -6.96 -15.60 13.47
CA ASN A 235 -7.54 -15.66 14.80
C ASN A 235 -7.44 -17.09 15.39
N PRO A 236 -6.77 -17.26 16.54
CA PRO A 236 -6.63 -18.56 17.21
C PRO A 236 -7.94 -19.28 17.50
N ASP A 237 -9.03 -18.55 17.69
CA ASP A 237 -10.35 -19.12 17.95
C ASP A 237 -10.89 -19.92 16.74
N PHE A 238 -10.28 -19.75 15.57
CA PHE A 238 -10.61 -20.45 14.32
C PHE A 238 -9.52 -21.44 13.87
N HIS A 239 -8.49 -21.68 14.69
CA HIS A 239 -7.42 -22.63 14.38
C HIS A 239 -7.91 -24.09 14.37
N GLY A 240 -7.11 -24.99 13.80
CA GLY A 240 -7.40 -26.42 13.77
C GLY A 240 -8.45 -26.88 12.74
N GLN A 241 -9.07 -25.94 12.02
CA GLN A 241 -10.15 -26.21 11.06
C GLN A 241 -9.69 -26.20 9.58
N GLY A 242 -8.40 -25.92 9.35
CA GLY A 242 -7.78 -25.91 8.03
C GLY A 242 -7.93 -24.61 7.24
N PHE A 243 -8.51 -23.55 7.81
CA PHE A 243 -8.74 -22.28 7.12
C PHE A 243 -7.45 -21.61 6.62
N ALA A 244 -6.36 -21.65 7.40
CA ALA A 244 -5.08 -21.11 6.95
C ALA A 244 -4.55 -21.83 5.70
N THR A 245 -4.67 -23.16 5.65
CA THR A 245 -4.27 -23.96 4.49
C THR A 245 -5.16 -23.68 3.28
N GLU A 246 -6.47 -23.59 3.46
CA GLU A 246 -7.42 -23.24 2.39
C GLU A 246 -7.12 -21.86 1.80
N THR A 247 -6.88 -20.88 2.67
CA THR A 247 -6.58 -19.50 2.27
C THR A 247 -5.25 -19.38 1.56
N ALA A 248 -4.19 -19.97 2.13
CA ALA A 248 -2.87 -19.93 1.54
C ALA A 248 -2.85 -20.63 0.17
N ARG A 249 -3.64 -21.68 -0.04
CA ARG A 249 -3.83 -22.29 -1.37
C ARG A 249 -4.47 -21.32 -2.36
N ALA A 250 -5.51 -20.60 -1.97
CA ALA A 250 -6.13 -19.58 -2.83
C ALA A 250 -5.14 -18.45 -3.18
N LEU A 251 -4.31 -18.05 -2.22
CA LEU A 251 -3.26 -17.05 -2.43
C LEU A 251 -2.15 -17.53 -3.35
N LEU A 252 -1.75 -18.81 -3.27
CA LEU A 252 -0.84 -19.43 -4.24
C LEU A 252 -1.45 -19.43 -5.65
N GLY A 253 -2.76 -19.65 -5.80
CA GLY A 253 -3.44 -19.50 -7.09
C GLY A 253 -3.36 -18.07 -7.65
N LEU A 254 -3.54 -17.05 -6.80
CA LEU A 254 -3.30 -15.66 -7.23
C LEU A 254 -1.86 -15.41 -7.66
N ALA A 255 -0.90 -16.00 -6.96
CA ALA A 255 0.53 -15.84 -7.24
C ALA A 255 0.96 -16.56 -8.53
N PHE A 256 0.61 -17.84 -8.69
CA PHE A 256 1.02 -18.64 -9.84
C PHE A 256 0.12 -18.41 -11.05
N ASP A 257 -1.20 -18.53 -10.90
CA ASP A 257 -2.13 -18.46 -12.03
C ASP A 257 -2.48 -17.01 -12.38
N GLY A 258 -2.56 -16.12 -11.37
CA GLY A 258 -2.86 -14.70 -11.56
C GLY A 258 -1.66 -13.88 -12.02
N LEU A 259 -0.62 -13.79 -11.19
CA LEU A 259 0.60 -13.02 -11.50
C LEU A 259 1.58 -13.76 -12.44
N GLY A 260 1.39 -15.07 -12.67
CA GLY A 260 2.33 -15.84 -13.47
C GLY A 260 3.70 -16.00 -12.80
N LEU A 261 3.77 -16.02 -11.47
CA LEU A 261 5.05 -16.19 -10.77
C LEU A 261 5.67 -17.57 -11.07
N HIS A 262 6.99 -17.63 -11.16
CA HIS A 262 7.75 -18.86 -11.26
C HIS A 262 8.05 -19.47 -9.87
N ARG A 263 8.20 -18.61 -8.86
CA ARG A 263 8.61 -19.01 -7.51
C ARG A 263 7.89 -18.20 -6.44
N VAL A 264 7.32 -18.90 -5.47
CA VAL A 264 6.72 -18.28 -4.27
C VAL A 264 7.44 -18.77 -3.03
N THR A 265 7.82 -17.84 -2.15
CA THR A 265 8.48 -18.13 -0.88
C THR A 265 7.57 -17.89 0.32
N ALA A 266 7.94 -18.48 1.46
CA ALA A 266 7.39 -18.14 2.76
C ALA A 266 8.52 -18.17 3.79
N ARG A 267 8.58 -17.16 4.66
CA ARG A 267 9.53 -17.08 5.77
C ARG A 267 8.81 -17.32 7.08
N VAL A 268 9.36 -18.20 7.91
CA VAL A 268 8.74 -18.62 9.15
C VAL A 268 9.77 -18.58 10.26
N ASP A 269 9.46 -17.91 11.36
CA ASP A 269 10.21 -18.08 12.62
C ASP A 269 10.21 -19.57 12.99
N GLU A 270 11.38 -20.16 13.26
CA GLU A 270 11.50 -21.59 13.56
C GLU A 270 10.59 -22.06 14.70
N ARG A 271 10.20 -21.16 15.61
CA ARG A 271 9.32 -21.42 16.76
C ARG A 271 7.84 -21.47 16.38
N ASN A 272 7.47 -20.95 15.20
CA ASN A 272 6.10 -20.97 14.70
C ASN A 272 5.79 -22.28 13.94
N GLU A 273 5.76 -23.38 14.67
CA GLU A 273 5.47 -24.70 14.11
C GLU A 273 4.08 -24.78 13.44
N ALA A 274 3.11 -23.99 13.91
CA ALA A 274 1.77 -23.97 13.34
C ALA A 274 1.79 -23.48 11.89
N SER A 275 2.53 -22.40 11.63
CA SER A 275 2.72 -21.89 10.26
C SER A 275 3.54 -22.85 9.41
N ALA A 276 4.63 -23.41 9.96
CA ALA A 276 5.44 -24.41 9.26
C ALA A 276 4.59 -25.60 8.77
N ARG A 277 3.72 -26.15 9.63
CA ARG A 277 2.79 -27.23 9.27
C ARG A 277 1.80 -26.85 8.17
N VAL A 278 1.37 -25.58 8.09
CA VAL A 278 0.48 -25.11 7.02
C VAL A 278 1.23 -25.09 5.69
N ILE A 279 2.42 -24.50 5.68
CA ILE A 279 3.30 -24.36 4.51
C ILE A 279 3.74 -25.72 3.97
N GLU A 280 4.14 -26.65 4.85
CA GLU A 280 4.52 -28.01 4.47
C GLU A 280 3.33 -28.81 3.89
N ARG A 281 2.13 -28.66 4.45
CA ARG A 281 0.90 -29.30 3.92
C ARG A 281 0.49 -28.78 2.54
N LEU A 282 0.88 -27.55 2.20
CA LEU A 282 0.68 -27.01 0.86
C LEU A 282 1.67 -27.60 -0.15
N GLY A 283 2.71 -28.29 0.30
CA GLY A 283 3.75 -28.85 -0.55
C GLY A 283 4.96 -27.94 -0.76
N MET A 284 5.05 -26.80 -0.03
CA MET A 284 6.25 -25.97 -0.09
C MET A 284 7.42 -26.69 0.58
N ARG A 285 8.59 -26.65 -0.06
CA ARG A 285 9.80 -27.32 0.42
C ARG A 285 10.60 -26.40 1.31
N LYS A 286 11.14 -26.93 2.41
CA LYS A 286 12.14 -26.25 3.23
C LYS A 286 13.47 -26.20 2.48
N GLU A 287 13.98 -25.01 2.23
CA GLU A 287 15.21 -24.81 1.45
C GLU A 287 16.37 -24.27 2.30
N ALA A 288 16.10 -23.45 3.32
CA ALA A 288 17.14 -22.89 4.18
C ALA A 288 16.71 -22.71 5.63
N VAL A 289 17.70 -22.68 6.52
CA VAL A 289 17.58 -22.24 7.91
C VAL A 289 18.68 -21.22 8.18
N GLU A 290 18.29 -19.99 8.44
CA GLU A 290 19.20 -18.89 8.76
C GLU A 290 19.16 -18.65 10.27
N ARG A 291 20.20 -19.12 10.98
CA ARG A 291 20.28 -19.02 12.45
C ARG A 291 20.52 -17.57 12.87
N GLU A 292 19.71 -17.10 13.82
CA GLU A 292 19.81 -15.72 14.36
C GLU A 292 19.83 -14.65 13.24
N ALA A 293 19.06 -14.89 12.17
CA ALA A 293 19.06 -14.08 10.95
C ALA A 293 18.56 -12.65 11.15
N GLU A 294 17.61 -12.47 12.08
CA GLU A 294 16.98 -11.17 12.33
C GLU A 294 16.87 -10.85 13.82
N TRP A 295 17.08 -9.58 14.16
CA TRP A 295 16.73 -9.03 15.46
C TRP A 295 15.27 -8.57 15.41
N PHE A 296 14.36 -9.39 15.94
CA PHE A 296 12.93 -9.18 15.85
C PHE A 296 12.32 -9.11 17.25
N LYS A 297 11.62 -8.01 17.54
CA LYS A 297 10.93 -7.76 18.83
C LYS A 297 11.79 -8.02 20.08
N GLY A 298 13.07 -7.66 20.01
CA GLY A 298 13.99 -7.69 21.16
C GLY A 298 14.71 -9.02 21.35
N GLU A 299 14.62 -9.95 20.39
CA GLU A 299 15.34 -11.21 20.42
C GLU A 299 15.85 -11.59 19.02
N TRP A 300 16.97 -12.34 18.99
CA TRP A 300 17.45 -12.95 17.76
C TRP A 300 16.51 -14.09 17.34
N THR A 301 16.11 -14.09 16.08
CA THR A 301 15.17 -15.05 15.51
C THR A 301 15.83 -15.84 14.38
N THR A 302 15.70 -17.16 14.43
CA THR A 302 16.09 -18.05 13.34
C THR A 302 14.95 -18.14 12.33
N LEU A 303 15.27 -17.92 11.06
CA LEU A 303 14.29 -17.98 9.98
C LEU A 303 14.41 -19.29 9.20
N VAL A 304 13.27 -19.92 8.96
CA VAL A 304 13.13 -21.07 8.07
C VAL A 304 12.50 -20.61 6.77
N HIS A 305 13.18 -20.89 5.66
CA HIS A 305 12.75 -20.49 4.33
C HIS A 305 12.12 -21.67 3.61
N TYR A 306 10.89 -21.48 3.16
CA TYR A 306 10.17 -22.41 2.31
C TYR A 306 9.97 -21.81 0.93
N ALA A 307 9.86 -22.67 -0.08
CA ALA A 307 9.53 -22.26 -1.43
C ALA A 307 8.71 -23.31 -2.18
N MET A 308 7.98 -22.84 -3.17
CA MET A 308 7.32 -23.64 -4.19
C MET A 308 7.63 -23.05 -5.56
N LEU A 309 7.89 -23.92 -6.53
CA LEU A 309 8.05 -23.58 -7.94
C LEU A 309 6.74 -23.78 -8.69
N GLU A 310 6.59 -23.07 -9.80
CA GLU A 310 5.43 -23.17 -10.69
C GLU A 310 5.12 -24.61 -11.13
N ASP A 311 6.15 -25.41 -11.43
CA ASP A 311 5.96 -26.82 -11.85
C ASP A 311 5.47 -27.73 -10.71
N GLU A 312 5.63 -27.31 -9.45
CA GLU A 312 5.11 -28.04 -8.29
C GLU A 312 3.66 -27.64 -7.94
N TRP A 313 3.22 -26.48 -8.44
CA TRP A 313 1.85 -25.99 -8.31
C TRP A 313 0.89 -26.68 -9.29
N ARG A 314 1.38 -26.99 -10.50
CA ARG A 314 0.60 -27.55 -11.61
C ARG A 314 0.13 -28.99 -11.41
#